data_AF-A0A2I1GQA1-F1
#
_entry.id   AF-A0A2I1GQA1-F1
#
_cell.length_a   1.000
_cell.length_b   1.000
_cell.length_c   1.000
_cell.angle_alpha   90.00
_cell.angle_beta   90.00
_cell.angle_gamma   90.00
#
_symmetry.space_group_name_H-M   'P 1'
#
loop_
_entity.id
_entity.type
_entity.pdbx_description
1 polymer ?
#
loop_
_entity_poly.entity_id
_entity_poly.type
_entity_poly.pdbx_seq_one_letter_code
_entity_poly.pdbx_strand_id
1 'polypeptide(L)'
;MTQNLPVEILCDILNNLVIQDDIRSFKTLFSCLFVNRLWCQITVPTLWRNPWNFKIWSNKNSKYRYRAMFNILILFLPDNSIEYLKECGIEIQPKYSFRPNTRQTKGYTLFNYPSFCKNLSIYHINKMIDFQNRFKDHKIFIIKEILKLFIYESPRILYMHIEDIQHDITGLFSNCKPFSQITELIIGANIDPLILNQLSQLCQNIKRLKLIEVTINPNQGIVNLVKVQNNLNYLNFISEKTSRKKKNQYIVSFINVLKLKSQSIISLNFENELAIILNILPYFTQNLRELKFKVDNRHKLLDTFHLELKSIKFEQLEILECNLPFKVFAEVIEKSGSELKKIVHIKGCYNSKEIRFLVNAISYNCFKLEYLYIEIIDTNDLLKLLNSCQNLKELNLNLLYFNSRDQLQLLLFFEILAKNSPQSLYKLQLNINITSELLEKFLNIWQKRPNMKLLNLNVINYHYDNEKKKIVQKFKANGVLSNFKYNKNI
;
A
#
# COMPACT_ATOMS: atom_id res chain seq x y z
N MET A 1 17.55 40.25 3.72
CA MET A 1 17.10 39.33 4.77
C MET A 1 16.40 38.17 4.11
N THR A 2 17.03 37.00 3.99
CA THR A 2 16.32 35.79 3.58
C THR A 2 15.46 35.35 4.75
N GLN A 3 14.14 35.53 4.67
CA GLN A 3 13.22 34.97 5.66
C GLN A 3 13.39 33.45 5.64
N ASN A 4 14.06 32.91 6.66
CA ASN A 4 14.13 31.47 6.86
C ASN A 4 12.73 30.98 7.24
N LEU A 5 12.23 29.98 6.52
CA LEU A 5 10.98 29.31 6.85
C LEU A 5 11.05 28.82 8.30
N PRO A 6 10.03 29.07 9.15
CA PRO A 6 9.99 28.50 10.49
C PRO A 6 10.19 26.99 10.47
N VAL A 7 10.97 26.48 11.43
CA VAL A 7 11.34 25.05 11.51
C VAL A 7 10.10 24.14 11.56
N GLU A 8 9.05 24.58 12.24
CA GLU A 8 7.78 23.87 12.35
C GLU A 8 7.11 23.68 10.98
N ILE A 9 7.04 24.75 10.19
CA ILE A 9 6.48 24.71 8.83
C ILE A 9 7.33 23.79 7.94
N LEU A 10 8.66 23.84 8.08
CA LEU A 10 9.55 22.94 7.34
C LEU A 10 9.33 21.47 7.74
N CYS A 11 9.19 21.18 9.03
CA CYS A 11 8.85 19.84 9.52
C CYS A 11 7.52 19.35 8.92
N ASP A 12 6.49 20.19 8.87
CA ASP A 12 5.19 19.83 8.32
C ASP A 12 5.24 19.55 6.82
N ILE A 13 5.98 20.37 6.06
CA ILE A 13 6.21 20.13 4.63
C ILE A 13 6.88 18.77 4.41
N LEU A 14 7.96 18.47 5.14
CA LEU A 14 8.69 17.22 4.98
C LEU A 14 7.87 16.00 5.46
N ASN A 15 7.08 16.15 6.52
CA ASN A 15 6.14 15.13 6.99
C ASN A 15 5.09 14.81 5.91
N ASN A 16 4.53 15.84 5.26
CA ASN A 16 3.57 15.66 4.17
C ASN A 16 4.18 14.93 2.97
N LEU A 17 5.45 15.16 2.65
CA LEU A 17 6.16 14.40 1.62
C LEU A 17 6.31 12.92 2.00
N VAL A 18 6.58 12.60 3.26
CA VAL A 18 6.64 11.20 3.71
C VAL A 18 5.29 10.50 3.59
N ILE A 19 4.19 11.17 3.92
CA ILE A 19 2.83 10.60 3.86
C ILE A 19 2.42 10.22 2.44
N GLN A 20 2.86 10.99 1.44
CA GLN A 20 2.57 10.69 0.03
C GLN A 20 3.17 9.36 -0.44
N ASP A 21 4.26 8.91 0.21
CA ASP A 21 4.85 7.58 0.04
C ASP A 21 5.11 7.19 -1.43
N ASP A 22 5.51 8.18 -2.25
CA ASP A 22 5.79 8.03 -3.69
C ASP A 22 7.26 8.33 -4.05
N ILE A 23 7.67 7.89 -5.25
CA ILE A 23 9.03 8.03 -5.79
C ILE A 23 9.50 9.48 -5.79
N ARG A 24 8.61 10.41 -6.14
CA ARG A 24 8.96 11.82 -6.30
C ARG A 24 9.23 12.44 -4.95
N SER A 25 8.38 12.16 -3.97
CA SER A 25 8.48 12.68 -2.61
C SER A 25 9.81 12.27 -1.97
N PHE A 26 10.26 11.04 -2.17
CA PHE A 26 11.58 10.60 -1.68
C PHE A 26 12.75 11.27 -2.39
N LYS A 27 12.69 11.47 -3.71
CA LYS A 27 13.72 12.23 -4.45
C LYS A 27 13.79 13.68 -3.96
N THR A 28 12.65 14.29 -3.68
CA THR A 28 12.57 15.62 -3.07
C THR A 28 13.22 15.62 -1.70
N LEU A 29 12.84 14.69 -0.80
CA LEU A 29 13.45 14.55 0.53
C LEU A 29 14.97 14.33 0.44
N PHE A 30 15.45 13.50 -0.49
CA PHE A 30 16.89 13.32 -0.66
C PHE A 30 17.59 14.63 -1.07
N SER A 31 16.98 15.42 -1.97
CA SER A 31 17.52 16.71 -2.40
C SER A 31 17.56 17.73 -1.25
N CYS A 32 16.60 17.68 -0.33
CA CYS A 32 16.57 18.51 0.87
C CYS A 32 17.82 18.37 1.76
N LEU A 33 18.48 17.20 1.74
CA LEU A 33 19.72 16.98 2.51
C LEU A 33 20.85 17.93 2.12
N PHE A 34 20.86 18.40 0.87
CA PHE A 34 21.96 19.20 0.30
C PHE A 34 21.69 20.70 0.31
N VAL A 35 20.53 21.16 0.83
CA VAL A 35 20.16 22.58 0.84
C VAL A 35 21.02 23.37 1.82
N ASN A 36 20.98 23.01 3.10
CA ASN A 36 21.85 23.55 4.15
C ASN A 36 21.77 22.67 5.42
N ARG A 37 22.51 23.05 6.47
CA ARG A 37 22.59 22.30 7.73
C ARG A 37 21.22 22.08 8.40
N LEU A 38 20.35 23.09 8.41
CA LEU A 38 19.02 23.01 9.03
C LEU A 38 18.14 21.99 8.30
N TRP A 39 18.09 22.08 6.97
CA TRP A 39 17.32 21.13 6.16
C TRP A 39 17.84 19.70 6.31
N CYS A 40 19.16 19.52 6.34
CA CYS A 40 19.78 18.22 6.61
C CYS A 40 19.37 17.67 7.99
N GLN A 41 19.44 18.48 9.04
CA GLN A 41 19.08 18.09 10.41
C GLN A 41 17.63 17.63 10.58
N ILE A 42 16.70 18.17 9.79
CA ILE A 42 15.27 17.79 9.85
C ILE A 42 14.98 16.62 8.91
N THR A 43 15.62 16.60 7.74
CA THR A 43 15.38 15.61 6.69
C THR A 43 15.95 14.25 7.06
N VAL A 44 17.13 14.17 7.69
CA VAL A 44 17.75 12.90 8.10
C VAL A 44 16.85 12.10 9.04
N PRO A 45 16.36 12.66 10.17
CA PRO A 45 15.41 11.96 11.04
C PRO A 45 14.15 11.53 10.28
N THR A 46 13.64 12.40 9.40
CA THR A 46 12.43 12.15 8.61
C THR A 46 12.58 10.93 7.68
N LEU A 47 13.70 10.84 6.97
CA LEU A 47 14.05 9.69 6.12
C LEU A 47 14.28 8.41 6.93
N TRP A 48 14.91 8.54 8.10
CA TRP A 48 15.25 7.39 8.95
C TRP A 48 14.10 6.90 9.83
N ARG A 49 12.93 7.56 9.84
CA ARG A 49 11.70 7.04 10.49
C ARG A 49 11.31 5.66 9.97
N ASN A 50 11.46 5.42 8.67
CA ASN A 50 11.28 4.11 8.06
C ASN A 50 12.44 3.84 7.08
N PRO A 51 13.57 3.33 7.58
CA PRO A 51 14.76 3.17 6.75
C PRO A 51 14.56 2.07 5.68
N TRP A 52 13.55 1.22 5.86
CA TRP A 52 13.18 0.10 4.99
C TRP A 52 12.18 0.45 3.87
N ASN A 53 11.78 1.70 3.71
CA ASN A 53 10.81 2.02 2.67
C ASN A 53 11.44 1.93 1.25
N PHE A 54 11.30 0.76 0.62
CA PHE A 54 11.92 0.44 -0.68
C PHE A 54 10.98 0.57 -1.89
N LYS A 55 9.77 1.13 -1.74
CA LYS A 55 8.76 1.29 -2.82
C LYS A 55 9.26 2.02 -4.10
N ILE A 56 10.49 2.51 -4.06
CA ILE A 56 11.02 3.52 -4.96
C ILE A 56 12.19 2.99 -5.82
N TRP A 57 12.65 1.76 -5.58
CA TRP A 57 13.89 1.25 -6.18
C TRP A 57 13.68 -0.17 -6.71
N SER A 58 14.07 -0.41 -7.97
CA SER A 58 13.99 -1.75 -8.58
C SER A 58 14.75 -2.79 -7.74
N ASN A 59 14.31 -4.05 -7.76
CA ASN A 59 14.95 -5.16 -7.04
C ASN A 59 16.47 -5.26 -7.26
N LYS A 60 17.00 -4.76 -8.37
CA LYS A 60 18.45 -4.76 -8.67
C LYS A 60 19.26 -3.82 -7.77
N ASN A 61 18.66 -2.76 -7.23
CA ASN A 61 19.35 -1.74 -6.42
C ASN A 61 19.17 -1.92 -4.89
N SER A 62 18.27 -2.81 -4.46
CA SER A 62 18.00 -3.05 -3.02
C SER A 62 19.25 -3.50 -2.27
N LYS A 63 20.06 -4.37 -2.89
CA LYS A 63 21.33 -4.88 -2.35
C LYS A 63 22.30 -3.78 -1.92
N TYR A 64 22.50 -2.75 -2.75
CA TYR A 64 23.43 -1.66 -2.44
C TYR A 64 22.96 -0.84 -1.24
N ARG A 65 21.66 -0.60 -1.15
CA ARG A 65 21.07 0.14 -0.04
C ARG A 65 21.15 -0.65 1.26
N TYR A 66 20.82 -1.93 1.24
CA TYR A 66 21.02 -2.80 2.39
C TYR A 66 22.48 -2.80 2.86
N ARG A 67 23.45 -2.86 1.95
CA ARG A 67 24.87 -2.73 2.28
C ARG A 67 25.21 -1.37 2.89
N ALA A 68 24.71 -0.27 2.34
CA ALA A 68 24.94 1.05 2.89
C ALA A 68 24.34 1.20 4.31
N MET A 69 23.09 0.74 4.50
CA MET A 69 22.42 0.75 5.80
C MET A 69 23.15 -0.12 6.82
N PHE A 70 23.57 -1.32 6.42
CA PHE A 70 24.35 -2.21 7.26
C PHE A 70 25.66 -1.53 7.72
N ASN A 71 26.39 -0.90 6.79
CA ASN A 71 27.63 -0.19 7.11
C ASN A 71 27.43 1.00 8.05
N ILE A 72 26.23 1.60 8.07
CA ILE A 72 25.89 2.64 9.04
C ILE A 72 25.59 1.99 10.40
N LEU A 73 24.69 1.01 10.44
CA LEU A 73 24.23 0.38 11.68
C LEU A 73 25.36 -0.36 12.42
N ILE A 74 26.30 -0.98 11.70
CA ILE A 74 27.42 -1.68 12.33
C ILE A 74 28.32 -0.75 13.15
N LEU A 75 28.34 0.56 12.84
CA LEU A 75 29.10 1.56 13.58
C LEU A 75 28.47 1.96 14.92
N PHE A 76 27.22 1.58 15.14
CA PHE A 76 26.51 1.81 16.39
C PHE A 76 26.48 0.56 17.27
N LEU A 77 27.12 -0.54 16.87
CA LEU A 77 27.20 -1.70 17.73
C LEU A 77 28.07 -1.40 18.96
N PRO A 78 27.73 -1.97 20.12
CA PRO A 78 28.56 -1.89 21.33
C PRO A 78 30.01 -2.37 21.09
N ASP A 79 30.96 -1.82 21.85
CA ASP A 79 32.39 -2.13 21.71
C ASP A 79 32.69 -3.63 21.87
N ASN A 80 32.05 -4.29 22.85
CA ASN A 80 32.17 -5.73 23.07
C ASN A 80 31.67 -6.55 21.86
N SER A 81 30.60 -6.12 21.18
CA SER A 81 30.12 -6.77 19.96
C SER A 81 31.09 -6.58 18.80
N ILE A 82 31.73 -5.42 18.70
CA ILE A 82 32.75 -5.12 17.70
C ILE A 82 34.01 -5.98 17.95
N GLU A 83 34.44 -6.11 19.20
CA GLU A 83 35.57 -6.96 19.60
C GLU A 83 35.32 -8.42 19.27
N TYR A 84 34.15 -8.98 19.63
CA TYR A 84 33.76 -10.34 19.27
C TYR A 84 33.81 -10.59 17.75
N LEU A 85 33.30 -9.65 16.95
CA LEU A 85 33.35 -9.77 15.49
C LEU A 85 34.80 -9.78 14.96
N LYS A 86 35.70 -9.00 15.57
CA LYS A 86 37.14 -9.02 15.21
C LYS A 86 37.80 -10.34 15.58
N GLU A 87 37.50 -10.90 16.75
CA GLU A 87 38.01 -12.23 17.18
C GLU A 87 37.56 -13.33 16.23
N CYS A 88 36.36 -13.21 15.66
CA CYS A 88 35.84 -14.10 14.63
C CYS A 88 36.44 -13.85 13.23
N GLY A 89 37.49 -13.03 13.12
CA GLY A 89 38.17 -12.71 11.86
C GLY A 89 37.41 -11.75 10.96
N ILE A 90 36.38 -11.05 11.47
CA ILE A 90 35.58 -10.11 10.68
C ILE A 90 36.05 -8.68 10.91
N GLU A 91 36.78 -8.13 9.93
CA GLU A 91 37.19 -6.74 9.97
C GLU A 91 36.03 -5.78 9.67
N ILE A 92 35.69 -4.96 10.66
CA ILE A 92 34.76 -3.84 10.50
C ILE A 92 35.55 -2.63 10.01
N GLN A 93 35.78 -2.56 8.69
CA GLN A 93 36.29 -1.35 8.05
C GLN A 93 35.11 -0.53 7.50
N PRO A 94 34.70 0.57 8.15
CA PRO A 94 33.74 1.49 7.55
C PRO A 94 34.32 2.10 6.28
N LYS A 95 33.76 1.75 5.12
CA LYS A 95 34.15 2.35 3.82
C LYS A 95 33.86 3.87 3.72
N TYR A 96 33.16 4.44 4.69
CA TYR A 96 32.68 5.82 4.69
C TYR A 96 32.95 6.54 6.02
N SER A 97 33.90 6.09 6.83
CA SER A 97 34.26 6.80 8.07
C SER A 97 34.85 8.17 7.73
N PHE A 98 34.14 9.23 8.10
CA PHE A 98 34.78 10.50 8.40
C PHE A 98 35.61 10.26 9.67
N ARG A 99 36.94 10.30 9.56
CA ARG A 99 37.87 10.05 10.68
C ARG A 99 37.45 10.84 11.93
N PRO A 100 37.62 10.23 13.11
CA PRO A 100 38.59 10.81 14.02
C PRO A 100 39.65 9.79 14.46
N ASN A 101 40.90 10.24 14.46
CA ASN A 101 41.95 9.61 15.23
C ASN A 101 41.57 9.61 16.72
N THR A 102 42.00 8.57 17.43
CA THR A 102 42.02 8.42 18.89
C THR A 102 40.66 8.36 19.62
N ARG A 103 40.30 7.13 20.02
CA ARG A 103 39.55 6.72 21.23
C ARG A 103 38.59 7.76 21.83
N GLN A 104 37.46 7.98 21.17
CA GLN A 104 36.17 8.32 21.81
C GLN A 104 35.06 7.90 20.84
N THR A 105 34.29 6.89 21.23
CA THR A 105 33.32 6.13 20.42
C THR A 105 32.06 6.92 20.00
N LYS A 106 32.02 8.24 20.21
CA LYS A 106 30.90 9.13 19.86
C LYS A 106 31.07 9.94 18.56
N GLY A 107 32.13 9.70 17.77
CA GLY A 107 32.51 10.56 16.63
C GLY A 107 32.27 10.02 15.20
N TYR A 108 31.74 8.80 15.02
CA TYR A 108 31.74 8.14 13.70
C TYR A 108 30.63 8.56 12.75
N THR A 109 29.56 9.20 13.24
CA THR A 109 28.41 9.60 12.42
C THR A 109 27.89 10.97 12.84
N LEU A 110 27.41 11.74 11.86
CA LEU A 110 26.84 13.08 12.09
C LEU A 110 25.51 13.04 12.86
N PHE A 111 24.87 11.88 12.95
CA PHE A 111 23.52 11.70 13.45
C PHE A 111 23.37 10.35 14.17
N ASN A 112 22.59 10.30 15.25
CA ASN A 112 22.16 9.04 15.85
C ASN A 112 21.03 8.41 15.00
N TYR A 113 21.42 7.77 13.88
CA TYR A 113 20.48 7.17 12.94
C TYR A 113 19.53 6.13 13.57
N PRO A 114 20.00 5.19 14.43
CA PRO A 114 19.11 4.24 15.09
C PRO A 114 17.98 4.90 15.88
N SER A 115 18.25 5.98 16.59
CA SER A 115 17.26 6.68 17.42
C SER A 115 16.07 7.27 16.64
N PHE A 116 16.23 7.51 15.34
CA PHE A 116 15.18 8.04 14.48
C PHE A 116 14.23 6.97 13.94
N CYS A 117 14.60 5.70 14.05
CA CYS A 117 13.85 4.58 13.49
C CYS A 117 12.53 4.36 14.24
N LYS A 118 11.40 4.47 13.53
CA LYS A 118 10.06 4.20 14.09
C LYS A 118 9.43 2.93 13.54
N ASN A 119 10.09 2.29 12.57
CA ASN A 119 9.64 1.04 11.94
C ASN A 119 10.69 -0.04 12.17
N LEU A 120 10.39 -1.03 13.00
CA LEU A 120 11.27 -2.17 13.26
C LEU A 120 10.88 -3.34 12.36
N SER A 121 11.72 -3.69 11.38
CA SER A 121 11.45 -4.82 10.48
C SER A 121 12.52 -5.89 10.57
N ILE A 122 12.16 -7.03 11.18
CA ILE A 122 13.02 -8.21 11.29
C ILE A 122 13.29 -8.78 9.90
N TYR A 123 12.27 -8.81 9.03
CA TYR A 123 12.40 -9.21 7.63
C TYR A 123 13.50 -8.44 6.91
N HIS A 124 13.47 -7.11 7.00
CA HIS A 124 14.45 -6.27 6.31
C HIS A 124 15.84 -6.36 6.94
N ILE A 125 15.94 -6.52 8.26
CA ILE A 125 17.23 -6.78 8.94
C ILE A 125 17.83 -8.11 8.46
N ASN A 126 17.03 -9.18 8.36
CA ASN A 126 17.46 -10.47 7.83
C ASN A 126 17.98 -10.34 6.39
N LYS A 127 17.19 -9.76 5.49
CA LYS A 127 17.59 -9.52 4.09
C LYS A 127 18.85 -8.66 4.00
N MET A 128 18.97 -7.65 4.86
CA MET A 128 20.12 -6.76 4.88
C MET A 128 21.43 -7.52 5.16
N ILE A 129 21.38 -8.46 6.10
CA ILE A 129 22.52 -9.28 6.50
C ILE A 129 22.79 -10.38 5.47
N ASP A 130 21.77 -10.96 4.85
CA ASP A 130 21.92 -11.93 3.75
C ASP A 130 22.74 -11.36 2.58
N PHE A 131 22.69 -10.04 2.35
CA PHE A 131 23.51 -9.38 1.33
C PHE A 131 24.98 -9.14 1.74
N GLN A 132 25.34 -9.50 2.98
CA GLN A 132 26.68 -9.41 3.52
C GLN A 132 27.31 -10.81 3.67
N ASN A 133 27.74 -11.41 2.56
CA ASN A 133 28.34 -12.75 2.55
C ASN A 133 29.39 -12.99 3.64
N ARG A 134 30.18 -11.96 4.00
CA ARG A 134 31.21 -12.02 5.05
C ARG A 134 30.69 -12.29 6.48
N PHE A 135 29.40 -12.13 6.73
CA PHE A 135 28.78 -12.32 8.04
C PHE A 135 27.82 -13.51 8.08
N LYS A 136 27.85 -14.38 7.07
CA LYS A 136 26.88 -15.49 6.96
C LYS A 136 26.88 -16.37 8.22
N ASP A 137 28.07 -16.69 8.74
CA ASP A 137 28.22 -17.57 9.90
C ASP A 137 27.90 -16.89 11.24
N HIS A 138 27.86 -15.55 11.26
CA HIS A 138 27.54 -14.73 12.44
C HIS A 138 26.20 -13.99 12.29
N LYS A 139 25.37 -14.38 11.33
CA LYS A 139 24.11 -13.70 10.99
C LYS A 139 23.22 -13.53 12.22
N ILE A 140 23.05 -14.58 13.01
CA ILE A 140 22.19 -14.60 14.20
C ILE A 140 22.62 -13.54 15.22
N PHE A 141 23.91 -13.53 15.54
CA PHE A 141 24.49 -12.61 16.50
C PHE A 141 24.23 -11.16 16.07
N ILE A 142 24.48 -10.85 14.80
CA ILE A 142 24.34 -9.48 14.27
C ILE A 142 22.87 -9.05 14.22
N ILE A 143 21.95 -9.96 13.88
CA ILE A 143 20.51 -9.68 13.97
C ILE A 143 20.16 -9.26 15.40
N LYS A 144 20.60 -10.03 16.41
CA LYS A 144 20.31 -9.74 17.82
C LYS A 144 20.86 -8.38 18.24
N GLU A 145 22.10 -8.07 17.89
CA GLU A 145 22.72 -6.79 18.24
C GLU A 145 22.07 -5.59 17.55
N ILE A 146 21.68 -5.73 16.27
CA ILE A 146 20.95 -4.67 15.56
C ILE A 146 19.52 -4.49 16.13
N LEU A 147 18.84 -5.58 16.52
CA LEU A 147 17.54 -5.49 17.16
C LEU A 147 17.64 -4.79 18.52
N LYS A 148 18.60 -5.18 19.36
CA LYS A 148 18.90 -4.49 20.63
C LYS A 148 19.15 -3.00 20.40
N LEU A 149 19.99 -2.67 19.42
CA LEU A 149 20.29 -1.30 19.07
C LEU A 149 19.02 -0.49 18.79
N PHE A 150 18.10 -0.98 17.96
CA PHE A 150 16.84 -0.28 17.70
C PHE A 150 15.93 -0.22 18.93
N ILE A 151 15.85 -1.28 19.72
CA ILE A 151 15.00 -1.33 20.92
C ILE A 151 15.48 -0.34 21.99
N TYR A 152 16.80 -0.19 22.16
CA TYR A 152 17.38 0.69 23.16
C TYR A 152 17.45 2.15 22.70
N GLU A 153 17.83 2.40 21.45
CA GLU A 153 18.02 3.77 20.94
C GLU A 153 16.72 4.43 20.49
N SER A 154 15.71 3.66 20.07
CA SER A 154 14.44 4.22 19.61
C SER A 154 13.41 4.31 20.74
N PRO A 155 13.09 5.52 21.22
CA PRO A 155 12.12 5.67 22.30
C PRO A 155 10.68 5.40 21.84
N ARG A 156 10.41 5.36 20.53
CA ARG A 156 9.05 5.26 19.96
C ARG A 156 9.04 4.42 18.68
N ILE A 157 8.74 3.14 18.82
CA ILE A 157 8.49 2.23 17.69
C ILE A 157 6.98 2.20 17.43
N LEU A 158 6.57 2.61 16.22
CA LEU A 158 5.16 2.71 15.83
C LEU A 158 4.74 1.57 14.88
N TYR A 159 5.70 1.03 14.14
CA TYR A 159 5.50 -0.02 13.14
C TYR A 159 6.43 -1.17 13.44
N MET A 160 5.92 -2.39 13.29
CA MET A 160 6.73 -3.58 13.43
C MET A 160 6.39 -4.59 12.33
N HIS A 161 7.41 -5.20 11.74
CA HIS A 161 7.26 -6.26 10.74
C HIS A 161 8.09 -7.48 11.14
N ILE A 162 7.37 -8.56 11.42
CA ILE A 162 7.91 -9.83 11.89
C ILE A 162 7.63 -10.90 10.85
N GLU A 163 8.67 -11.38 10.20
CA GLU A 163 8.62 -12.44 9.19
C GLU A 163 10.02 -13.05 9.08
N ASP A 164 10.11 -14.29 8.59
CA ASP A 164 11.37 -15.01 8.41
C ASP A 164 12.22 -15.12 9.70
N ILE A 165 11.59 -15.27 10.87
CA ILE A 165 12.34 -15.53 12.11
C ILE A 165 12.87 -16.97 12.06
N GLN A 166 14.15 -17.11 11.74
CA GLN A 166 14.86 -18.40 11.74
C GLN A 166 15.59 -18.68 13.06
N HIS A 167 15.52 -17.76 14.02
CA HIS A 167 16.40 -17.75 15.19
C HIS A 167 15.63 -17.37 16.46
N ASP A 168 16.01 -17.94 17.60
CA ASP A 168 15.40 -17.60 18.88
C ASP A 168 15.77 -16.16 19.31
N ILE A 169 14.77 -15.29 19.26
CA ILE A 169 14.81 -13.89 19.71
C ILE A 169 13.87 -13.63 20.89
N THR A 170 13.31 -14.68 21.51
CA THR A 170 12.32 -14.55 22.60
C THR A 170 12.82 -13.72 23.77
N GLY A 171 14.11 -13.81 24.11
CA GLY A 171 14.73 -13.01 25.18
C GLY A 171 14.87 -11.52 24.88
N LEU A 172 14.71 -11.07 23.62
CA LEU A 172 14.90 -9.65 23.25
C LEU A 172 13.70 -8.77 23.60
N PHE A 173 12.51 -9.34 23.75
CA PHE A 173 11.28 -8.57 23.88
C PHE A 173 10.82 -8.39 25.34
N SER A 174 11.50 -9.02 26.29
CA SER A 174 11.20 -8.89 27.71
C SER A 174 11.26 -7.42 28.15
N ASN A 175 10.16 -6.91 28.73
CA ASN A 175 10.05 -5.56 29.32
C ASN A 175 10.32 -4.39 28.35
N CYS A 176 10.08 -4.57 27.05
CA CYS A 176 10.26 -3.53 26.03
C CYS A 176 9.16 -2.45 26.07
N LYS A 177 9.35 -1.42 26.91
CA LYS A 177 8.44 -0.26 27.02
C LYS A 177 8.07 0.38 25.67
N PRO A 178 8.97 0.53 24.67
CA PRO A 178 8.63 1.16 23.38
C PRO A 178 7.51 0.47 22.61
N PHE A 179 7.29 -0.84 22.84
CA PHE A 179 6.31 -1.62 22.07
C PHE A 179 4.85 -1.30 22.40
N SER A 180 4.60 -0.70 23.56
CA SER A 180 3.26 -0.20 23.94
C SER A 180 2.68 0.84 22.97
N GLN A 181 3.54 1.49 22.18
CA GLN A 181 3.17 2.51 21.19
C GLN A 181 3.01 1.96 19.78
N ILE A 182 3.21 0.65 19.56
CA ILE A 182 3.06 0.05 18.23
C ILE A 182 1.59 0.14 17.81
N THR A 183 1.36 0.82 16.69
CA THR A 183 0.04 0.99 16.09
C THR A 183 -0.17 0.12 14.86
N GLU A 184 0.92 -0.32 14.22
CA GLU A 184 0.86 -1.15 13.02
C GLU A 184 1.79 -2.35 13.13
N LEU A 185 1.25 -3.54 12.86
CA LEU A 185 1.97 -4.79 12.97
C LEU A 185 1.75 -5.65 11.72
N ILE A 186 2.85 -6.13 11.16
CA ILE A 186 2.87 -7.10 10.06
C ILE A 186 3.48 -8.40 10.60
N ILE A 187 2.77 -9.51 10.42
CA ILE A 187 3.19 -10.84 10.87
C ILE A 187 3.17 -11.78 9.67
N GLY A 188 4.30 -12.42 9.40
CA GLY A 188 4.45 -13.47 8.40
C GLY A 188 4.10 -14.86 8.91
N ALA A 189 4.37 -15.86 8.06
CA ALA A 189 4.15 -17.26 8.42
C ALA A 189 5.09 -17.75 9.52
N ASN A 190 4.68 -18.81 10.22
CA ASN A 190 5.53 -19.64 11.08
C ASN A 190 6.27 -18.88 12.21
N ILE A 191 5.69 -17.81 12.74
CA ILE A 191 6.25 -17.12 13.91
C ILE A 191 6.02 -17.94 15.18
N ASP A 192 7.05 -18.06 16.00
CA ASP A 192 7.00 -18.74 17.30
C ASP A 192 5.86 -18.18 18.19
N PRO A 193 4.94 -19.02 18.68
CA PRO A 193 3.89 -18.61 19.62
C PRO A 193 4.40 -17.86 20.85
N LEU A 194 5.60 -18.16 21.36
CA LEU A 194 6.19 -17.47 22.52
C LEU A 194 6.43 -15.99 22.22
N ILE A 195 6.96 -15.66 21.05
CA ILE A 195 7.17 -14.28 20.60
C ILE A 195 5.83 -13.56 20.51
N LEU A 196 4.83 -14.20 19.92
CA LEU A 196 3.49 -13.62 19.76
C LEU A 196 2.80 -13.40 21.11
N ASN A 197 2.97 -14.31 22.06
CA ASN A 197 2.47 -14.15 23.41
C ASN A 197 3.13 -12.97 24.13
N GLN A 198 4.45 -12.80 24.03
CA GLN A 198 5.13 -11.62 24.57
C GLN A 198 4.60 -10.32 23.93
N LEU A 199 4.43 -10.30 22.60
CA LEU A 199 3.86 -9.14 21.92
C LEU A 199 2.43 -8.85 22.36
N SER A 200 1.62 -9.88 22.65
CA SER A 200 0.27 -9.67 23.19
C SER A 200 0.28 -8.96 24.56
N GLN A 201 1.30 -9.19 25.38
CA GLN A 201 1.44 -8.51 26.67
C GLN A 201 1.90 -7.05 26.49
N LEU A 202 2.77 -6.79 25.51
CA LEU A 202 3.41 -5.50 25.30
C LEU A 202 2.61 -4.55 24.40
N CYS A 203 1.85 -5.08 23.44
CA CYS A 203 1.17 -4.34 22.39
C CYS A 203 -0.35 -4.51 22.52
N GLN A 204 -1.06 -3.48 22.99
CA GLN A 204 -2.52 -3.51 23.17
C GLN A 204 -3.26 -2.43 22.36
N ASN A 205 -2.52 -1.61 21.60
CA ASN A 205 -3.01 -0.45 20.85
C ASN A 205 -2.81 -0.59 19.33
N ILE A 206 -2.69 -1.82 18.82
CA ILE A 206 -2.54 -2.07 17.39
C ILE A 206 -3.84 -1.69 16.68
N LYS A 207 -3.73 -0.74 15.75
CA LYS A 207 -4.82 -0.27 14.89
C LYS A 207 -4.84 -0.98 13.54
N ARG A 208 -3.66 -1.32 13.01
CA ARG A 208 -3.51 -2.04 11.74
C ARG A 208 -2.77 -3.35 11.94
N LEU A 209 -3.41 -4.45 11.58
CA LEU A 209 -2.81 -5.77 11.59
C LEU A 209 -2.81 -6.35 10.19
N LYS A 210 -1.63 -6.74 9.71
CA LYS A 210 -1.45 -7.45 8.46
C LYS A 210 -0.87 -8.84 8.74
N LEU A 211 -1.54 -9.86 8.22
CA LEU A 211 -1.18 -11.25 8.36
C LEU A 211 -0.80 -11.79 6.98
N ILE A 212 0.44 -12.21 6.81
CA ILE A 212 1.01 -12.73 5.54
C ILE A 212 1.25 -14.22 5.71
N GLU A 213 0.77 -15.01 4.76
CA GLU A 213 0.96 -16.46 4.70
C GLU A 213 0.58 -17.15 6.02
N VAL A 214 -0.49 -16.68 6.68
CA VAL A 214 -1.11 -17.39 7.81
C VAL A 214 -1.89 -18.61 7.30
N THR A 215 -1.47 -19.15 6.15
CA THR A 215 -1.98 -20.31 5.45
C THR A 215 -1.71 -21.53 6.31
N ILE A 216 -2.63 -21.75 7.23
CA ILE A 216 -3.33 -22.99 7.47
C ILE A 216 -3.80 -22.99 8.91
N ASN A 217 -3.16 -22.29 9.85
CA ASN A 217 -3.61 -22.15 11.25
C ASN A 217 -3.02 -20.92 11.95
N PRO A 218 -3.82 -19.93 12.36
CA PRO A 218 -3.35 -18.98 13.35
C PRO A 218 -2.99 -19.77 14.61
N ASN A 219 -1.75 -19.66 15.08
CA ASN A 219 -1.39 -20.28 16.36
C ASN A 219 -2.06 -19.51 17.50
N GLN A 220 -2.07 -20.08 18.71
CA GLN A 220 -2.69 -19.46 19.88
C GLN A 220 -2.11 -18.06 20.19
N GLY A 221 -0.85 -17.82 19.84
CA GLY A 221 -0.21 -16.50 19.98
C GLY A 221 -0.89 -15.41 19.14
N ILE A 222 -1.25 -15.70 17.88
CA ILE A 222 -2.02 -14.76 17.03
C ILE A 222 -3.41 -14.51 17.65
N VAL A 223 -4.08 -15.56 18.12
CA VAL A 223 -5.39 -15.45 18.77
C VAL A 223 -5.32 -14.54 19.99
N ASN A 224 -4.34 -14.76 20.87
CA ASN A 224 -4.11 -13.95 22.06
C ASN A 224 -3.81 -12.49 21.70
N LEU A 225 -2.92 -12.29 20.72
CA LEU A 225 -2.55 -10.96 20.24
C LEU A 225 -3.76 -10.19 19.72
N VAL A 226 -4.63 -10.79 18.89
CA VAL A 226 -5.82 -10.07 18.41
C VAL A 226 -6.82 -9.82 19.53
N LYS A 227 -6.98 -10.77 20.45
CA LYS A 227 -7.93 -10.68 21.57
C LYS A 227 -7.70 -9.44 22.43
N VAL A 228 -6.44 -9.15 22.77
CA VAL A 228 -6.07 -8.05 23.67
C VAL A 228 -6.08 -6.66 23.03
N GLN A 229 -6.29 -6.53 21.72
CA GLN A 229 -6.28 -5.21 21.06
C GLN A 229 -7.52 -4.39 21.41
N ASN A 230 -7.32 -3.17 21.90
CA ASN A 230 -8.42 -2.28 22.29
C ASN A 230 -9.11 -1.63 21.07
N ASN A 231 -8.36 -1.31 20.01
CA ASN A 231 -8.84 -0.51 18.89
C ASN A 231 -8.31 -1.01 17.53
N LEU A 232 -8.59 -2.27 17.18
CA LEU A 232 -8.21 -2.81 15.88
C LEU A 232 -9.17 -2.31 14.79
N ASN A 233 -8.67 -1.49 13.86
CA ASN A 233 -9.48 -0.82 12.84
C ASN A 233 -9.27 -1.40 11.43
N TYR A 234 -8.04 -1.83 11.12
CA TYR A 234 -7.66 -2.31 9.79
C TYR A 234 -7.09 -3.70 9.90
N LEU A 235 -7.69 -4.64 9.17
CA LEU A 235 -7.26 -6.03 9.15
C LEU A 235 -6.95 -6.44 7.71
N ASN A 236 -5.76 -6.97 7.48
CA ASN A 236 -5.30 -7.40 6.17
C ASN A 236 -4.80 -8.85 6.21
N PHE A 237 -5.25 -9.67 5.28
CA PHE A 237 -4.81 -11.05 5.10
C PHE A 237 -4.17 -11.24 3.72
N ILE A 238 -2.98 -11.84 3.64
CA ILE A 238 -2.34 -12.20 2.38
C ILE A 238 -1.99 -13.68 2.41
N SER A 239 -2.28 -14.38 1.33
CA SER A 239 -2.13 -15.82 1.24
C SER A 239 -1.58 -16.24 -0.11
N GLU A 240 -0.52 -17.05 -0.06
CA GLU A 240 -0.02 -17.74 -1.25
C GLU A 240 -0.98 -18.87 -1.66
N LYS A 241 -1.09 -19.08 -2.98
CA LYS A 241 -2.16 -19.85 -3.63
C LYS A 241 -2.46 -21.20 -2.97
N THR A 242 -3.76 -21.40 -2.68
CA THR A 242 -4.47 -22.68 -2.49
C THR A 242 -3.66 -23.82 -1.86
N SER A 243 -3.27 -23.68 -0.59
CA SER A 243 -2.73 -24.80 0.17
C SER A 243 -3.86 -25.75 0.65
N ARG A 244 -3.62 -27.06 0.54
CA ARG A 244 -4.56 -28.13 0.90
C ARG A 244 -4.83 -28.12 2.41
N LYS A 245 -6.10 -28.34 2.78
CA LYS A 245 -6.66 -28.29 4.14
C LYS A 245 -5.85 -29.12 5.17
N LYS A 246 -5.63 -28.55 6.35
CA LYS A 246 -5.80 -29.27 7.63
C LYS A 246 -6.77 -28.45 8.50
N LYS A 247 -7.86 -29.07 8.97
CA LYS A 247 -8.69 -28.46 10.03
C LYS A 247 -7.88 -28.46 11.32
N ASN A 248 -7.87 -27.36 12.07
CA ASN A 248 -7.26 -27.28 13.40
C ASN A 248 -8.16 -26.48 14.33
N GLN A 249 -8.07 -26.77 15.62
CA GLN A 249 -8.85 -26.16 16.69
C GLN A 249 -8.70 -24.63 16.77
N TYR A 250 -7.52 -24.10 16.43
CA TYR A 250 -7.22 -22.66 16.58
C TYR A 250 -7.92 -21.75 15.56
N ILE A 251 -8.37 -22.30 14.42
CA ILE A 251 -9.14 -21.52 13.45
C ILE A 251 -10.47 -21.05 14.07
N VAL A 252 -11.13 -21.94 14.82
CA VAL A 252 -12.42 -21.62 15.46
C VAL A 252 -12.26 -20.53 16.51
N SER A 253 -11.24 -20.64 17.37
CA SER A 253 -10.98 -19.62 18.39
C SER A 253 -10.63 -18.27 17.76
N PHE A 254 -9.84 -18.27 16.68
CA PHE A 254 -9.50 -17.04 15.96
C PHE A 254 -10.73 -16.39 15.32
N ILE A 255 -11.56 -17.17 14.62
CA ILE A 255 -12.82 -16.71 14.05
C ILE A 255 -13.70 -16.06 15.12
N ASN A 256 -13.84 -16.69 16.29
CA ASN A 256 -14.65 -16.15 17.38
C ASN A 256 -14.10 -14.80 17.90
N VAL A 257 -12.78 -14.67 18.03
CA VAL A 257 -12.17 -13.39 18.41
C VAL A 257 -12.42 -12.33 17.34
N LEU A 258 -12.29 -12.65 16.06
CA LEU A 258 -12.54 -11.70 14.98
C LEU A 258 -14.00 -11.24 14.92
N LYS A 259 -14.96 -12.13 15.18
CA LYS A 259 -16.37 -11.76 15.32
C LYS A 259 -16.58 -10.72 16.42
N LEU A 260 -15.93 -10.89 17.57
CA LEU A 260 -16.00 -9.91 18.67
C LEU A 260 -15.35 -8.57 18.32
N LYS A 261 -14.39 -8.55 17.38
CA LYS A 261 -13.75 -7.32 16.89
C LYS A 261 -14.47 -6.68 15.69
N SER A 262 -15.56 -7.25 15.19
CA SER A 262 -16.24 -6.72 14.01
C SER A 262 -16.80 -5.31 14.21
N GLN A 263 -17.05 -4.91 15.47
CA GLN A 263 -17.50 -3.57 15.80
C GLN A 263 -16.39 -2.51 15.72
N SER A 264 -15.12 -2.86 15.87
CA SER A 264 -14.02 -1.89 15.80
C SER A 264 -13.38 -1.81 14.41
N ILE A 265 -13.45 -2.90 13.64
CA ILE A 265 -12.82 -3.03 12.34
C ILE A 265 -13.67 -2.31 11.27
N ILE A 266 -13.08 -1.30 10.65
CA ILE A 266 -13.69 -0.51 9.58
C ILE A 266 -13.14 -0.85 8.20
N SER A 267 -12.02 -1.58 8.13
CA SER A 267 -11.38 -1.99 6.88
C SER A 267 -10.94 -3.44 6.95
N LEU A 268 -11.40 -4.22 5.98
CA LEU A 268 -11.07 -5.62 5.82
C LEU A 268 -10.52 -5.85 4.41
N ASN A 269 -9.24 -6.19 4.36
CA ASN A 269 -8.53 -6.44 3.12
C ASN A 269 -8.04 -7.89 3.07
N PHE A 270 -8.19 -8.58 1.94
CA PHE A 270 -7.65 -9.94 1.84
C PHE A 270 -7.27 -10.39 0.42
N GLU A 271 -6.21 -11.18 0.32
CA GLU A 271 -5.84 -11.90 -0.90
C GLU A 271 -5.88 -13.41 -0.63
N ASN A 272 -6.75 -14.13 -1.36
CA ASN A 272 -6.94 -15.59 -1.32
C ASN A 272 -7.35 -16.24 0.02
N GLU A 273 -7.71 -15.49 1.07
CA GLU A 273 -8.07 -16.06 2.39
C GLU A 273 -9.55 -16.38 2.62
N LEU A 274 -10.17 -17.18 1.75
CA LEU A 274 -11.62 -17.42 1.87
C LEU A 274 -12.04 -18.28 3.08
N ALA A 275 -11.16 -19.09 3.66
CA ALA A 275 -11.52 -19.99 4.76
C ALA A 275 -11.91 -19.23 6.04
N ILE A 276 -11.18 -18.16 6.38
CA ILE A 276 -11.49 -17.30 7.53
C ILE A 276 -12.60 -16.33 7.13
N ILE A 277 -12.47 -15.67 5.97
CA ILE A 277 -13.35 -14.59 5.54
C ILE A 277 -14.81 -15.04 5.48
N LEU A 278 -15.11 -16.21 4.92
CA LEU A 278 -16.47 -16.76 4.87
C LEU A 278 -17.16 -16.82 6.23
N ASN A 279 -16.41 -17.11 7.29
CA ASN A 279 -16.97 -17.31 8.63
C ASN A 279 -17.15 -16.01 9.41
N ILE A 280 -16.50 -14.93 8.98
CA ILE A 280 -16.49 -13.66 9.71
C ILE A 280 -17.26 -12.58 8.99
N LEU A 281 -17.33 -12.59 7.66
CA LEU A 281 -17.86 -11.48 6.85
C LEU A 281 -19.29 -11.05 7.24
N PRO A 282 -20.24 -11.95 7.56
CA PRO A 282 -21.59 -11.56 7.98
C PRO A 282 -21.65 -10.69 9.24
N TYR A 283 -20.61 -10.72 10.07
CA TYR A 283 -20.54 -9.96 11.32
C TYR A 283 -20.07 -8.51 11.12
N PHE A 284 -19.62 -8.14 9.92
CA PHE A 284 -19.06 -6.82 9.59
C PHE A 284 -20.06 -5.89 8.89
N THR A 285 -21.33 -6.27 8.81
CA THR A 285 -22.39 -5.56 8.07
C THR A 285 -22.59 -4.10 8.47
N GLN A 286 -22.44 -3.78 9.76
CA GLN A 286 -22.78 -2.46 10.30
C GLN A 286 -21.64 -1.43 10.24
N ASN A 287 -20.39 -1.85 10.48
CA ASN A 287 -19.27 -0.92 10.71
C ASN A 287 -18.23 -0.90 9.59
N LEU A 288 -18.25 -1.86 8.66
CA LEU A 288 -17.26 -1.96 7.60
C LEU A 288 -17.44 -0.86 6.57
N ARG A 289 -16.39 -0.06 6.38
CA ARG A 289 -16.34 1.04 5.40
C ARG A 289 -15.47 0.71 4.19
N GLU A 290 -14.48 -0.15 4.37
CA GLU A 290 -13.59 -0.57 3.30
C GLU A 290 -13.53 -2.10 3.21
N LEU A 291 -13.87 -2.63 2.04
CA LEU A 291 -13.71 -4.03 1.69
C LEU A 291 -12.87 -4.13 0.41
N LYS A 292 -11.65 -4.66 0.53
CA LYS A 292 -10.77 -4.89 -0.63
C LYS A 292 -10.33 -6.33 -0.71
N PHE A 293 -10.48 -6.96 -1.85
CA PHE A 293 -9.99 -8.32 -1.99
C PHE A 293 -9.61 -8.75 -3.39
N LYS A 294 -8.79 -9.80 -3.43
CA LYS A 294 -8.47 -10.51 -4.66
C LYS A 294 -8.48 -12.01 -4.40
N VAL A 295 -9.21 -12.76 -5.21
CA VAL A 295 -9.35 -14.21 -5.05
C VAL A 295 -9.02 -14.91 -6.36
N ASP A 296 -8.20 -15.96 -6.32
CA ASP A 296 -7.95 -16.84 -7.47
C ASP A 296 -9.27 -17.45 -7.94
N ASN A 297 -9.57 -17.32 -9.25
CA ASN A 297 -10.78 -17.87 -9.86
C ASN A 297 -10.88 -19.41 -9.74
N ARG A 298 -9.80 -20.09 -9.36
CA ARG A 298 -9.74 -21.53 -9.14
C ARG A 298 -9.86 -21.91 -7.65
N HIS A 299 -10.18 -20.95 -6.78
CA HIS A 299 -10.29 -21.21 -5.35
C HIS A 299 -11.52 -22.08 -5.03
N LYS A 300 -11.34 -23.14 -4.25
CA LYS A 300 -12.37 -24.16 -3.98
C LYS A 300 -13.62 -23.65 -3.25
N LEU A 301 -13.47 -22.57 -2.49
CA LEU A 301 -14.56 -21.92 -1.73
C LEU A 301 -15.18 -20.75 -2.47
N LEU A 302 -14.81 -20.50 -3.73
CA LEU A 302 -15.22 -19.31 -4.46
C LEU A 302 -16.73 -19.23 -4.66
N ASP A 303 -17.38 -20.34 -5.03
CA ASP A 303 -18.83 -20.35 -5.24
C ASP A 303 -19.60 -20.10 -3.94
N THR A 304 -19.17 -20.73 -2.84
CA THR A 304 -19.73 -20.46 -1.50
C THR A 304 -19.54 -19.00 -1.11
N PHE A 305 -18.36 -18.44 -1.39
CA PHE A 305 -18.06 -17.04 -1.11
C PHE A 305 -18.92 -16.08 -1.93
N HIS A 306 -19.19 -16.39 -3.20
CA HIS A 306 -20.11 -15.61 -4.02
C HIS A 306 -21.54 -15.65 -3.47
N LEU A 307 -22.04 -16.83 -3.08
CA LEU A 307 -23.38 -16.97 -2.50
C LEU A 307 -23.51 -16.19 -1.19
N GLU A 308 -22.50 -16.28 -0.33
CA GLU A 308 -22.48 -15.56 0.94
C GLU A 308 -22.44 -14.04 0.73
N LEU A 309 -21.55 -13.54 -0.14
CA LEU A 309 -21.48 -12.11 -0.46
C LEU A 309 -22.81 -11.55 -0.96
N LYS A 310 -23.52 -12.31 -1.79
CA LYS A 310 -24.83 -11.92 -2.32
C LYS A 310 -25.89 -11.82 -1.22
N SER A 311 -25.78 -12.55 -0.12
CA SER A 311 -26.76 -12.50 0.96
C SER A 311 -26.56 -11.28 1.87
N ILE A 312 -25.32 -10.79 1.97
CA ILE A 312 -24.89 -9.73 2.88
C ILE A 312 -25.26 -8.34 2.35
N LYS A 313 -25.68 -7.46 3.28
CA LYS A 313 -25.83 -6.02 3.06
C LYS A 313 -24.88 -5.27 4.00
N PHE A 314 -24.00 -4.43 3.45
CA PHE A 314 -23.12 -3.57 4.22
C PHE A 314 -23.72 -2.16 4.29
N GLU A 315 -24.01 -1.67 5.49
CA GLU A 315 -24.75 -0.42 5.70
C GLU A 315 -23.88 0.84 5.50
N GLN A 316 -22.57 0.73 5.74
CA GLN A 316 -21.63 1.88 5.73
C GLN A 316 -20.49 1.71 4.72
N LEU A 317 -20.64 0.85 3.72
CA LEU A 317 -19.55 0.55 2.80
C LEU A 317 -19.25 1.74 1.88
N GLU A 318 -18.07 2.33 2.03
CA GLU A 318 -17.61 3.49 1.25
C GLU A 318 -16.64 3.08 0.13
N ILE A 319 -15.88 2.00 0.33
CA ILE A 319 -14.85 1.54 -0.61
C ILE A 319 -15.01 0.05 -0.87
N LEU A 320 -15.18 -0.30 -2.14
CA LEU A 320 -15.23 -1.69 -2.61
C LEU A 320 -14.25 -1.90 -3.77
N GLU A 321 -13.24 -2.75 -3.54
CA GLU A 321 -12.24 -3.11 -4.54
C GLU A 321 -12.14 -4.63 -4.63
N CYS A 322 -12.50 -5.21 -5.77
CA CYS A 322 -12.51 -6.65 -5.91
C CYS A 322 -12.34 -7.15 -7.34
N ASN A 323 -12.06 -8.44 -7.49
CA ASN A 323 -12.07 -9.14 -8.77
C ASN A 323 -13.26 -10.09 -8.92
N LEU A 324 -14.45 -9.74 -8.39
CA LEU A 324 -15.65 -10.59 -8.54
C LEU A 324 -16.11 -10.72 -10.00
N PRO A 325 -16.82 -11.79 -10.37
CA PRO A 325 -17.59 -11.82 -11.61
C PRO A 325 -18.60 -10.65 -11.66
N PHE A 326 -18.80 -10.07 -12.84
CA PHE A 326 -19.61 -8.84 -13.01
C PHE A 326 -21.01 -8.96 -12.42
N LYS A 327 -21.71 -10.07 -12.66
CA LYS A 327 -23.06 -10.28 -12.11
C LYS A 327 -23.08 -10.39 -10.58
N VAL A 328 -22.12 -11.11 -10.00
CA VAL A 328 -21.99 -11.23 -8.53
C VAL A 328 -21.72 -9.85 -7.93
N PHE A 329 -20.84 -9.07 -8.56
CA PHE A 329 -20.51 -7.72 -8.10
C PHE A 329 -21.73 -6.78 -8.19
N ALA A 330 -22.49 -6.85 -9.29
CA ALA A 330 -23.72 -6.08 -9.46
C ALA A 330 -24.71 -6.32 -8.30
N GLU A 331 -24.97 -7.58 -7.95
CA GLU A 331 -25.89 -7.95 -6.86
C GLU A 331 -25.41 -7.43 -5.48
N VAL A 332 -24.09 -7.38 -5.24
CA VAL A 332 -23.53 -6.79 -4.01
C VAL A 332 -23.75 -5.27 -3.98
N ILE A 333 -23.55 -4.59 -5.12
CA ILE A 333 -23.75 -3.14 -5.25
C ILE A 333 -25.23 -2.77 -5.11
N GLU A 334 -26.15 -3.56 -5.66
CA GLU A 334 -27.59 -3.33 -5.50
C GLU A 334 -28.02 -3.30 -4.02
N LYS A 335 -27.33 -4.06 -3.16
CA LYS A 335 -27.62 -4.08 -1.72
C LYS A 335 -26.89 -3.00 -0.92
N SER A 336 -25.64 -2.74 -1.27
CA SER A 336 -24.69 -1.98 -0.42
C SER A 336 -24.12 -0.72 -1.09
N GLY A 337 -24.71 -0.29 -2.21
CA GLY A 337 -24.13 0.73 -3.08
C GLY A 337 -24.32 2.18 -2.66
N SER A 338 -25.26 2.47 -1.76
CA SER A 338 -25.74 3.83 -1.45
C SER A 338 -24.67 4.74 -0.86
N GLU A 339 -23.74 4.18 -0.07
CA GLU A 339 -22.65 4.92 0.58
C GLU A 339 -21.32 4.83 -0.17
N LEU A 340 -21.26 4.08 -1.29
CA LEU A 340 -20.02 3.86 -2.04
C LEU A 340 -19.49 5.18 -2.64
N LYS A 341 -18.26 5.51 -2.26
CA LYS A 341 -17.46 6.62 -2.81
C LYS A 341 -16.38 6.13 -3.75
N LYS A 342 -15.93 4.88 -3.60
CA LYS A 342 -14.89 4.29 -4.45
C LYS A 342 -15.24 2.86 -4.86
N ILE A 343 -15.25 2.63 -6.16
CA ILE A 343 -15.40 1.30 -6.76
C ILE A 343 -14.19 0.98 -7.63
N VAL A 344 -13.61 -0.19 -7.41
CA VAL A 344 -12.53 -0.73 -8.24
C VAL A 344 -12.87 -2.17 -8.62
N HIS A 345 -13.11 -2.40 -9.90
CA HIS A 345 -13.17 -3.73 -10.46
C HIS A 345 -11.80 -4.12 -11.02
N ILE A 346 -11.12 -5.02 -10.32
CA ILE A 346 -9.84 -5.56 -10.76
C ILE A 346 -10.14 -6.69 -11.75
N LYS A 347 -9.60 -6.56 -12.97
CA LYS A 347 -9.73 -7.54 -14.06
C LYS A 347 -9.70 -8.99 -13.58
N GLY A 348 -10.74 -9.75 -13.93
CA GLY A 348 -10.76 -11.21 -13.93
C GLY A 348 -11.28 -11.74 -15.27
N CYS A 349 -10.99 -13.00 -15.59
CA CYS A 349 -11.44 -13.62 -16.84
C CYS A 349 -12.93 -13.97 -16.75
N TYR A 350 -13.81 -13.03 -17.12
CA TYR A 350 -15.27 -13.19 -17.02
C TYR A 350 -15.99 -12.94 -18.35
N ASN A 351 -17.26 -13.34 -18.40
CA ASN A 351 -18.13 -13.15 -19.54
C ASN A 351 -18.41 -11.65 -19.74
N SER A 352 -17.93 -11.08 -20.85
CA SER A 352 -18.13 -9.66 -21.17
C SER A 352 -19.61 -9.28 -21.27
N LYS A 353 -20.50 -10.22 -21.60
CA LYS A 353 -21.96 -9.95 -21.66
C LYS A 353 -22.54 -9.52 -20.31
N GLU A 354 -21.86 -9.81 -19.20
CA GLU A 354 -22.32 -9.46 -17.86
C GLU A 354 -21.90 -8.06 -17.38
N ILE A 355 -21.00 -7.37 -18.10
CA ILE A 355 -20.54 -6.01 -17.74
C ILE A 355 -21.72 -5.07 -17.54
N ARG A 356 -22.76 -5.19 -18.38
CA ARG A 356 -23.97 -4.36 -18.30
C ARG A 356 -24.73 -4.51 -16.98
N PHE A 357 -24.69 -5.68 -16.33
CA PHE A 357 -25.29 -5.82 -15.00
C PHE A 357 -24.58 -4.92 -13.99
N LEU A 358 -23.24 -4.92 -14.01
CA LEU A 358 -22.44 -4.09 -13.11
C LEU A 358 -22.64 -2.59 -13.40
N VAL A 359 -22.60 -2.19 -14.67
CA VAL A 359 -22.86 -0.81 -15.09
C VAL A 359 -24.23 -0.33 -14.62
N ASN A 360 -25.26 -1.17 -14.78
CA ASN A 360 -26.62 -0.86 -14.31
C ASN A 360 -26.68 -0.70 -12.79
N ALA A 361 -26.12 -1.66 -12.04
CA ALA A 361 -26.12 -1.62 -10.58
C ALA A 361 -25.43 -0.36 -10.06
N ILE A 362 -24.28 0.03 -10.60
CA ILE A 362 -23.59 1.26 -10.21
C ILE A 362 -24.44 2.48 -10.52
N SER A 363 -24.99 2.54 -11.75
CA SER A 363 -25.75 3.70 -12.22
C SER A 363 -27.05 3.95 -11.44
N TYR A 364 -27.62 2.91 -10.83
CA TYR A 364 -28.87 3.01 -10.07
C TYR A 364 -28.67 3.12 -8.56
N ASN A 365 -27.49 2.77 -8.02
CA ASN A 365 -27.31 2.67 -6.58
C ASN A 365 -26.17 3.53 -6.02
N CYS A 366 -25.24 4.03 -6.83
CA CYS A 366 -23.99 4.66 -6.36
C CYS A 366 -23.90 6.17 -6.65
N PHE A 367 -24.81 6.97 -6.09
CA PHE A 367 -24.87 8.42 -6.36
C PHE A 367 -23.76 9.24 -5.66
N LYS A 368 -23.11 8.69 -4.62
CA LYS A 368 -22.00 9.31 -3.88
C LYS A 368 -20.62 9.00 -4.47
N LEU A 369 -20.58 8.33 -5.62
CA LEU A 369 -19.35 7.81 -6.20
C LEU A 369 -18.40 8.93 -6.64
N GLU A 370 -17.17 8.91 -6.11
CA GLU A 370 -16.11 9.87 -6.41
C GLU A 370 -14.97 9.26 -7.23
N TYR A 371 -14.76 7.94 -7.12
CA TYR A 371 -13.74 7.22 -7.87
C TYR A 371 -14.34 5.94 -8.47
N LEU A 372 -14.13 5.75 -9.77
CA LEU A 372 -14.56 4.55 -10.48
C LEU A 372 -13.41 3.97 -11.32
N TYR A 373 -13.10 2.70 -11.12
CA TYR A 373 -12.33 1.89 -12.07
C TYR A 373 -13.16 0.68 -12.52
N ILE A 374 -13.53 0.66 -13.80
CA ILE A 374 -14.44 -0.34 -14.37
C ILE A 374 -14.13 -0.64 -15.84
N GLU A 375 -14.64 -1.76 -16.34
CA GLU A 375 -14.68 -2.10 -17.77
C GLU A 375 -16.05 -1.72 -18.38
N ILE A 376 -16.06 -1.29 -19.64
CA ILE A 376 -17.29 -0.99 -20.39
C ILE A 376 -17.24 -1.65 -21.77
N ILE A 377 -18.40 -1.94 -22.36
CA ILE A 377 -18.49 -2.57 -23.69
C ILE A 377 -18.69 -1.52 -24.78
N ASP A 378 -19.49 -0.49 -24.50
CA ASP A 378 -19.89 0.49 -25.51
C ASP A 378 -20.11 1.90 -24.93
N THR A 379 -20.53 2.82 -25.79
CA THR A 379 -20.81 4.22 -25.44
C THR A 379 -22.07 4.40 -24.61
N ASN A 380 -23.02 3.46 -24.67
CA ASN A 380 -24.24 3.52 -23.87
C ASN A 380 -23.91 3.25 -22.40
N ASP A 381 -23.04 2.28 -22.13
CA ASP A 381 -22.52 2.01 -20.79
C ASP A 381 -21.86 3.27 -20.19
N LEU A 382 -20.99 3.92 -20.97
CA LEU A 382 -20.33 5.16 -20.55
C LEU A 382 -21.35 6.26 -20.24
N LEU A 383 -22.25 6.54 -21.19
CA LEU A 383 -23.25 7.59 -21.05
C LEU A 383 -24.09 7.39 -19.78
N LYS A 384 -24.49 6.15 -19.51
CA LYS A 384 -25.25 5.79 -18.32
C LYS A 384 -24.50 6.08 -17.03
N LEU A 385 -23.23 5.67 -16.94
CA LEU A 385 -22.39 5.93 -15.78
C LEU A 385 -22.19 7.43 -15.54
N LEU A 386 -21.88 8.18 -16.60
CA LEU A 386 -21.63 9.62 -16.49
C LEU A 386 -22.88 10.40 -16.11
N ASN A 387 -24.06 10.01 -16.60
CA ASN A 387 -25.32 10.65 -16.25
C ASN A 387 -25.73 10.39 -14.80
N SER A 388 -25.43 9.20 -14.25
CA SER A 388 -25.80 8.86 -12.87
C SER A 388 -24.78 9.33 -11.82
N CYS A 389 -23.48 9.19 -12.09
CA CYS A 389 -22.42 9.39 -11.10
C CYS A 389 -21.90 10.84 -11.09
N GLN A 390 -22.73 11.82 -10.73
CA GLN A 390 -22.40 13.25 -10.86
C GLN A 390 -21.32 13.76 -9.89
N ASN A 391 -20.96 12.97 -8.86
CA ASN A 391 -19.91 13.30 -7.90
C ASN A 391 -18.51 12.81 -8.31
N LEU A 392 -18.39 12.20 -9.49
CA LEU A 392 -17.17 11.52 -9.93
C LEU A 392 -16.00 12.49 -10.12
N LYS A 393 -14.93 12.27 -9.37
CA LYS A 393 -13.69 13.04 -9.40
C LYS A 393 -12.60 12.37 -10.24
N GLU A 394 -12.54 11.04 -10.18
CA GLU A 394 -11.59 10.22 -10.94
C GLU A 394 -12.31 9.08 -11.66
N LEU A 395 -12.03 8.91 -12.95
CA LEU A 395 -12.58 7.84 -13.79
C LEU A 395 -11.46 7.09 -14.52
N ASN A 396 -11.39 5.79 -14.26
CA ASN A 396 -10.49 4.88 -14.94
C ASN A 396 -11.31 3.86 -15.74
N LEU A 397 -11.10 3.82 -17.05
CA LEU A 397 -11.82 2.92 -17.94
C LEU A 397 -10.87 1.90 -18.55
N ASN A 398 -11.19 0.61 -18.34
CA ASN A 398 -10.56 -0.47 -19.07
C ASN A 398 -11.38 -0.79 -20.33
N LEU A 399 -10.79 -0.58 -21.50
CA LEU A 399 -11.50 -0.67 -22.79
C LEU A 399 -11.18 -1.97 -23.54
N LEU A 400 -10.98 -3.08 -22.82
CA LEU A 400 -10.61 -4.38 -23.41
C LEU A 400 -11.69 -4.96 -24.32
N TYR A 401 -12.96 -4.79 -23.96
CA TYR A 401 -14.11 -5.30 -24.73
C TYR A 401 -14.77 -4.22 -25.59
N PHE A 402 -14.22 -3.00 -25.58
CA PHE A 402 -14.70 -1.90 -26.40
C PHE A 402 -14.13 -2.03 -27.82
N ASN A 403 -14.97 -1.88 -28.84
CA ASN A 403 -14.54 -1.96 -30.24
C ASN A 403 -13.81 -0.67 -30.66
N SER A 404 -12.58 -0.52 -30.16
CA SER A 404 -11.70 0.62 -30.45
C SER A 404 -11.20 0.70 -31.88
N ARG A 405 -11.48 -0.32 -32.72
CA ARG A 405 -11.16 -0.31 -34.16
C ARG A 405 -12.16 0.53 -34.96
N ASP A 406 -13.38 0.70 -34.45
CA ASP A 406 -14.38 1.56 -35.06
C ASP A 406 -14.10 3.04 -34.69
N GLN A 407 -13.63 3.80 -35.68
CA GLN A 407 -13.29 5.22 -35.52
C GLN A 407 -14.51 6.08 -35.18
N LEU A 408 -15.71 5.74 -35.69
CA LEU A 408 -16.93 6.48 -35.38
C LEU A 408 -17.34 6.24 -33.93
N GLN A 409 -17.29 4.99 -33.48
CA GLN A 409 -17.57 4.65 -32.09
C GLN A 409 -16.57 5.30 -31.13
N LEU A 410 -15.29 5.34 -31.52
CA LEU A 410 -14.25 5.97 -30.72
C LEU A 410 -14.40 7.49 -30.65
N LEU A 411 -14.77 8.14 -31.77
CA LEU A 411 -15.09 9.56 -31.81
C LEU A 411 -16.27 9.86 -30.88
N LEU A 412 -17.37 9.10 -31.01
CA LEU A 412 -18.55 9.23 -30.17
C LEU A 412 -18.23 9.04 -28.68
N PHE A 413 -17.37 8.07 -28.35
CA PHE A 413 -16.88 7.85 -26.99
C PHE A 413 -16.20 9.09 -26.39
N PHE A 414 -15.28 9.73 -27.13
CA PHE A 414 -14.62 10.93 -26.66
C PHE A 414 -15.55 12.14 -26.57
N GLU A 415 -16.52 12.25 -27.49
CA GLU A 415 -17.55 13.28 -27.41
C GLU A 415 -18.41 13.13 -26.15
N ILE A 416 -18.89 11.93 -25.86
CA ILE A 416 -19.67 11.62 -24.65
C ILE A 416 -18.82 11.88 -23.41
N LEU A 417 -17.57 11.41 -23.37
CA LEU A 417 -16.66 11.72 -22.25
C LEU A 417 -16.55 13.22 -22.02
N ALA A 418 -16.32 14.02 -23.06
CA ALA A 418 -16.12 15.44 -22.89
C ALA A 418 -17.41 16.20 -22.54
N LYS A 419 -18.54 15.83 -23.14
CA LYS A 419 -19.82 16.54 -22.97
C LYS A 419 -20.57 16.12 -21.70
N ASN A 420 -20.56 14.82 -21.36
CA ASN A 420 -21.38 14.25 -20.30
C ASN A 420 -20.64 14.03 -18.98
N SER A 421 -19.31 14.15 -18.94
CA SER A 421 -18.59 14.04 -17.67
C SER A 421 -19.08 15.07 -16.65
N PRO A 422 -19.11 14.74 -15.35
CA PRO A 422 -19.49 15.70 -14.33
C PRO A 422 -18.43 16.80 -14.16
N GLN A 423 -18.83 17.98 -13.69
CA GLN A 423 -17.92 19.13 -13.47
C GLN A 423 -16.85 18.83 -12.41
N SER A 424 -17.13 17.88 -11.52
CA SER A 424 -16.21 17.40 -10.49
C SER A 424 -15.05 16.59 -11.06
N LEU A 425 -15.17 16.02 -12.26
CA LEU A 425 -14.19 15.12 -12.86
C LEU A 425 -12.94 15.87 -13.32
N TYR A 426 -11.80 15.57 -12.70
CA TYR A 426 -10.52 16.20 -13.01
C TYR A 426 -9.41 15.20 -13.36
N LYS A 427 -9.66 13.89 -13.25
CA LYS A 427 -8.67 12.86 -13.60
C LYS A 427 -9.30 11.73 -14.39
N LEU A 428 -8.65 11.40 -15.50
CA LEU A 428 -9.06 10.34 -16.42
C LEU A 428 -7.89 9.39 -16.66
N GLN A 429 -8.16 8.09 -16.58
CA GLN A 429 -7.25 7.06 -17.06
C GLN A 429 -7.93 6.19 -18.11
N LEU A 430 -7.36 6.13 -19.30
CA LEU A 430 -7.91 5.37 -20.42
C LEU A 430 -6.92 4.32 -20.88
N ASN A 431 -7.36 3.07 -20.99
CA ASN A 431 -6.56 1.98 -21.55
C ASN A 431 -6.85 1.80 -23.05
N ILE A 432 -6.37 2.74 -23.87
CA ILE A 432 -6.64 2.79 -25.31
C ILE A 432 -5.55 3.55 -26.07
N ASN A 433 -5.28 3.14 -27.31
CA ASN A 433 -4.44 3.91 -28.21
C ASN A 433 -5.27 5.01 -28.88
N ILE A 434 -4.82 6.27 -28.79
CA ILE A 434 -5.54 7.44 -29.32
C ILE A 434 -4.66 8.10 -30.39
N THR A 435 -5.22 8.45 -31.54
CA THR A 435 -4.52 9.22 -32.58
C THR A 435 -4.28 10.66 -32.13
N SER A 436 -3.36 11.38 -32.79
CA SER A 436 -3.12 12.81 -32.53
C SER A 436 -4.40 13.62 -32.77
N GLU A 437 -5.07 13.39 -33.89
CA GLU A 437 -6.31 14.07 -34.27
C GLU A 437 -7.44 13.88 -33.24
N LEU A 438 -7.70 12.65 -32.81
CA LEU A 438 -8.75 12.37 -31.83
C LEU A 438 -8.44 12.98 -30.46
N LEU A 439 -7.16 12.95 -30.05
CA LEU A 439 -6.74 13.59 -28.80
C LEU A 439 -6.98 15.11 -28.86
N GLU A 440 -6.60 15.76 -29.95
CA GLU A 440 -6.82 17.20 -30.12
C GLU A 440 -8.32 17.55 -30.17
N LYS A 441 -9.14 16.78 -30.90
CA LYS A 441 -10.60 16.94 -30.92
C LYS A 441 -11.19 16.82 -29.51
N PHE A 442 -10.83 15.76 -28.78
CA PHE A 442 -11.28 15.55 -27.41
C PHE A 442 -10.93 16.73 -26.49
N LEU A 443 -9.68 17.19 -26.51
CA LEU A 443 -9.23 18.28 -25.65
C LEU A 443 -9.85 19.63 -26.03
N ASN A 444 -10.11 19.87 -27.32
CA ASN A 444 -10.86 21.05 -27.77
C ASN A 444 -12.30 21.06 -27.25
N ILE A 445 -12.98 19.91 -27.22
CA ILE A 445 -14.33 19.81 -26.64
C ILE A 445 -14.25 20.00 -25.12
N TRP A 446 -13.27 19.37 -24.47
CA TRP A 446 -13.07 19.49 -23.03
C TRP A 446 -12.82 20.92 -22.57
N GLN A 447 -12.04 21.69 -23.33
CA GLN A 447 -11.74 23.10 -23.07
C GLN A 447 -13.00 23.98 -23.04
N LYS A 448 -14.06 23.60 -23.76
CA LYS A 448 -15.31 24.38 -23.84
C LYS A 448 -16.28 24.12 -22.68
N ARG A 449 -15.93 23.24 -21.73
CA ARG A 449 -16.82 22.89 -20.61
C ARG A 449 -16.93 24.07 -19.64
N PRO A 450 -18.14 24.36 -19.12
CA PRO A 450 -18.31 25.38 -18.08
C PRO A 450 -17.58 24.95 -16.79
N ASN A 451 -16.89 25.90 -16.15
CA ASN A 451 -16.15 25.67 -14.90
C ASN A 451 -15.17 24.48 -14.97
N MET A 452 -14.55 24.27 -16.14
CA MET A 452 -13.62 23.17 -16.40
C MET A 452 -12.44 23.18 -15.41
N LYS A 453 -12.25 22.05 -14.71
CA LYS A 453 -11.02 21.79 -13.94
C LYS A 453 -9.90 21.31 -14.87
N LEU A 454 -8.66 21.67 -14.53
CA LEU A 454 -7.46 21.15 -15.19
C LEU A 454 -7.44 19.62 -15.18
N LEU A 455 -7.46 19.03 -16.36
CA LEU A 455 -7.51 17.58 -16.52
C LEU A 455 -6.14 16.93 -16.30
N ASN A 456 -6.11 15.90 -15.46
CA ASN A 456 -5.00 14.96 -15.35
C ASN A 456 -5.32 13.71 -16.17
N LEU A 457 -4.72 13.61 -17.36
CA LEU A 457 -4.99 12.54 -18.31
C LEU A 457 -3.86 11.49 -18.28
N ASN A 458 -4.21 10.23 -18.04
CA ASN A 458 -3.31 9.10 -18.14
C ASN A 458 -3.78 8.14 -19.25
N VAL A 459 -2.91 7.84 -20.20
CA VAL A 459 -3.24 6.93 -21.31
C VAL A 459 -2.32 5.72 -21.31
N ILE A 460 -2.89 4.53 -21.17
CA ILE A 460 -2.18 3.25 -21.19
C ILE A 460 -2.28 2.66 -22.60
N ASN A 461 -1.25 1.90 -23.02
CA ASN A 461 -1.11 1.37 -24.39
C ASN A 461 -1.00 2.48 -25.44
N TYR A 462 -0.28 3.56 -25.08
CA TYR A 462 -0.23 4.77 -25.87
C TYR A 462 1.09 4.90 -26.66
N HIS A 463 1.00 5.01 -27.99
CA HIS A 463 2.15 5.40 -28.80
C HIS A 463 2.33 6.93 -28.75
N TYR A 464 3.24 7.40 -27.91
CA TYR A 464 3.58 8.82 -27.79
C TYR A 464 4.57 9.24 -28.87
N ASP A 465 4.14 10.07 -29.82
CA ASP A 465 4.95 10.63 -30.90
C ASP A 465 5.10 12.17 -30.77
N ASN A 466 5.85 12.77 -31.70
CA ASN A 466 6.14 14.19 -31.69
C ASN A 466 4.88 15.07 -31.90
N GLU A 467 3.90 14.61 -32.67
CA GLU A 467 2.64 15.36 -32.87
C GLU A 467 1.84 15.41 -31.58
N LYS A 468 1.64 14.26 -30.94
CA LYS A 468 0.96 14.16 -29.65
C LYS A 468 1.67 14.98 -28.58
N LYS A 469 3.01 15.03 -28.61
CA LYS A 469 3.79 15.89 -27.71
C LYS A 469 3.46 17.37 -27.89
N LYS A 470 3.38 17.85 -29.14
CA LYS A 470 3.01 19.25 -29.44
C LYS A 470 1.59 19.55 -28.96
N ILE A 471 0.64 18.64 -29.21
CA ILE A 471 -0.75 18.76 -28.75
C ILE A 471 -0.80 18.85 -27.22
N VAL A 472 -0.17 17.93 -26.49
CA VAL A 472 -0.14 17.94 -25.02
C VAL A 472 0.49 19.21 -24.48
N GLN A 473 1.58 19.71 -25.09
CA GLN A 473 2.21 20.97 -24.68
C GLN A 473 1.29 22.18 -24.90
N LYS A 474 0.63 22.26 -26.07
CA LYS A 474 -0.37 23.29 -26.39
C LYS A 474 -1.48 23.32 -25.33
N PHE A 475 -2.08 22.17 -25.01
CA PHE A 475 -3.18 22.11 -24.04
C PHE A 475 -2.75 22.26 -22.57
N LYS A 476 -1.48 21.99 -22.23
CA LYS A 476 -0.91 22.38 -20.93
C LYS A 476 -0.77 23.90 -20.82
N ALA A 477 -0.24 24.55 -21.86
CA ALA A 477 -0.08 26.01 -21.89
C ALA A 477 -1.43 26.74 -21.83
N ASN A 478 -2.46 26.18 -22.47
CA ASN A 478 -3.83 26.73 -22.45
C ASN A 478 -4.60 26.44 -21.14
N GLY A 479 -3.97 25.85 -20.12
CA GLY A 479 -4.64 25.56 -18.86
C GLY A 479 -5.73 24.49 -18.95
N VAL A 480 -5.68 23.59 -19.95
CA VAL A 480 -6.63 22.48 -20.09
C VAL A 480 -6.11 21.22 -19.38
N LEU A 481 -4.81 20.94 -19.48
CA LEU A 481 -4.17 19.79 -18.85
C LEU A 481 -3.29 20.23 -17.67
N SER A 482 -3.53 19.67 -16.48
CA SER A 482 -2.56 19.77 -15.36
C SER A 482 -1.39 18.81 -15.56
N ASN A 483 -1.69 17.58 -15.99
CA ASN A 483 -0.70 16.56 -16.21
C ASN A 483 -1.12 15.61 -17.33
N PHE A 484 -0.12 15.02 -17.99
CA PHE A 484 -0.31 13.98 -18.98
C PHE A 484 0.70 12.87 -18.71
N LYS A 485 0.21 11.66 -18.46
CA LYS A 485 1.04 10.45 -18.30
C LYS A 485 0.72 9.46 -19.41
N TYR A 486 1.74 8.73 -19.85
CA TYR A 486 1.56 7.66 -20.81
C TYR A 486 2.47 6.48 -20.45
N ASN A 487 1.95 5.27 -20.65
CA ASN A 487 2.73 4.04 -20.55
C ASN A 487 2.60 3.25 -21.86
N LYS A 488 3.74 2.86 -22.44
CA LYS A 488 3.79 1.76 -23.40
C LYS A 488 3.79 0.47 -22.58
N ASN A 489 2.74 -0.35 -22.66
CA ASN A 489 2.97 -1.77 -22.35
C ASN A 489 3.80 -2.32 -23.52
N ILE A 490 4.95 -2.89 -23.16
CA ILE A 490 5.81 -3.64 -24.09
C ILE A 490 5.15 -4.99 -24.36
#